data_AF-A0A1I4QXV9-F1
#
_entry.id   AF-A0A1I4QXV9-F1
#
_cell.length_a   1.000
_cell.length_b   1.000
_cell.length_c   1.000
_cell.angle_alpha   90.00
_cell.angle_beta   90.00
_cell.angle_gamma   90.00
#
_symmetry.space_group_name_H-M   'P 1'
#
loop_
_entity.id
_entity.type
_entity.pdbx_description
1 polymer ?
#
loop_
_entity_poly.entity_id
_entity_poly.type
_entity_poly.pdbx_seq_one_letter_code
_entity_poly.pdbx_strand_id
1 'polypeptide(L)' 'MSTKERLNVNLDSELKKNTAETLEALGLDFTTAINIYFKQIVSKQKIPFEISAPKYFSAEEVMGKNWREDLDSIEDEWE' A
#
# COMPACT_ATOMS: atom_id res chain seq x y z
N MET A 1 -3.91 29.18 -19.69
CA MET A 1 -4.85 28.12 -20.09
C MET A 1 -4.20 26.78 -19.77
N SER A 2 -4.87 25.90 -19.04
CA SER A 2 -4.31 24.58 -18.75
C SER A 2 -4.59 23.66 -19.94
N THR A 3 -3.56 23.28 -20.68
CA THR A 3 -3.66 22.28 -21.75
C THR A 3 -3.97 20.92 -21.11
N LYS A 4 -5.00 20.23 -21.60
CA LYS A 4 -5.29 18.85 -21.20
C LYS A 4 -4.59 17.91 -22.16
N GLU A 5 -3.78 17.00 -21.62
CA GLU A 5 -3.14 15.94 -22.40
C GLU A 5 -3.80 14.58 -22.12
N ARG A 6 -3.80 13.71 -23.13
CA ARG A 6 -4.38 12.37 -23.03
C ARG A 6 -3.32 11.38 -22.55
N LEU A 7 -3.59 10.71 -21.44
CA LEU A 7 -2.78 9.59 -20.96
C LEU A 7 -3.38 8.27 -21.47
N ASN A 8 -2.56 7.40 -22.07
CA ASN A 8 -2.94 6.03 -22.42
C ASN A 8 -2.24 5.04 -21.49
N VAL A 9 -2.99 4.16 -20.83
CA VAL A 9 -2.47 3.19 -19.87
C VAL A 9 -2.93 1.80 -20.27
N ASN A 10 -2.00 0.86 -20.34
CA ASN A 10 -2.29 -0.56 -20.52
C ASN A 10 -2.47 -1.19 -19.14
N LEU A 11 -3.61 -1.86 -18.94
CA LEU A 11 -3.91 -2.61 -17.73
C LEU A 11 -4.37 -4.01 -18.11
N ASP A 12 -4.13 -4.96 -17.21
CA ASP A 12 -4.75 -6.27 -17.32
C ASP A 12 -6.28 -6.16 -17.25
N SER A 13 -6.98 -7.06 -17.95
CA SER A 13 -8.44 -7.02 -18.06
C SER A 13 -9.12 -7.29 -16.71
N GLU A 14 -8.57 -8.22 -15.92
CA GLU A 14 -9.11 -8.55 -14.60
C GLU A 14 -8.86 -7.40 -13.62
N LEU A 15 -7.65 -6.83 -13.62
CA LEU A 15 -7.32 -5.68 -12.79
C LEU A 15 -8.22 -4.49 -13.10
N LYS A 16 -8.48 -4.21 -14.37
CA LYS A 16 -9.38 -3.13 -14.80
C LYS A 16 -10.79 -3.33 -14.26
N LYS A 17 -11.31 -4.55 -14.33
CA LYS A 17 -12.65 -4.88 -13.84
C LYS A 17 -12.74 -4.70 -12.32
N ASN A 18 -11.82 -5.31 -11.57
CA ASN A 18 -11.80 -5.23 -10.11
C ASN A 18 -11.64 -3.78 -9.62
N THR A 19 -10.81 -2.99 -10.32
CA THR A 19 -10.63 -1.57 -10.01
C THR A 19 -11.91 -0.78 -10.29
N ALA A 20 -12.62 -1.05 -11.39
CA ALA A 20 -13.88 -0.38 -11.71
C ALA A 20 -14.94 -0.63 -10.61
N GLU A 21 -15.14 -1.89 -10.22
CA GLU A 21 -16.09 -2.26 -9.16
C GLU A 21 -15.76 -1.58 -7.83
N THR A 22 -14.47 -1.49 -7.49
CA THR A 22 -14.00 -0.82 -6.28
C THR A 22 -14.23 0.69 -6.34
N LEU A 23 -13.91 1.33 -7.46
CA LEU A 23 -14.09 2.78 -7.64
C LEU A 23 -15.58 3.17 -7.65
N GLU A 24 -16.44 2.35 -8.26
CA GLU A 24 -17.89 2.56 -8.26
C GLU A 24 -18.47 2.49 -6.83
N ALA A 25 -18.02 1.53 -6.02
CA ALA A 25 -18.41 1.46 -4.61
C ALA A 25 -17.98 2.70 -3.80
N LEU A 26 -16.89 3.35 -4.21
CA LEU A 26 -16.39 4.60 -3.62
C LEU A 26 -17.02 5.85 -4.24
N GLY A 27 -17.86 5.72 -5.28
CA GLY A 27 -18.45 6.85 -6.01
C GLY A 27 -17.43 7.63 -6.85
N LEU A 28 -16.37 6.97 -7.33
CA LEU A 28 -15.27 7.57 -8.08
C LEU A 28 -15.20 7.01 -9.51
N ASP A 29 -14.71 7.86 -10.44
CA ASP A 29 -14.32 7.45 -11.78
C ASP A 29 -12.79 7.24 -11.85
N PHE A 30 -12.32 6.45 -12.82
CA PHE A 30 -10.90 6.24 -13.11
C PHE A 30 -10.13 7.56 -13.27
N THR A 31 -10.70 8.52 -13.99
CA THR A 31 -10.08 9.82 -14.23
C THR A 31 -9.87 10.57 -12.92
N THR A 32 -10.85 10.52 -12.01
CA THR A 32 -10.78 11.17 -10.71
C THR A 32 -9.74 10.49 -9.83
N ALA A 33 -9.74 9.16 -9.78
CA ALA A 33 -8.77 8.38 -9.00
C ALA A 33 -7.32 8.65 -9.45
N ILE A 34 -7.06 8.62 -10.76
CA ILE A 34 -5.73 8.89 -11.32
C ILE A 34 -5.29 10.35 -11.07
N ASN A 35 -6.20 11.31 -11.17
CA ASN A 35 -5.88 12.70 -10.87
C ASN A 35 -5.53 12.90 -9.39
N ILE A 36 -6.24 12.23 -8.47
CA ILE A 36 -5.91 12.27 -7.03
C ILE A 36 -4.52 11.68 -6.81
N TYR A 37 -4.22 10.53 -7.44
CA TYR A 37 -2.92 9.88 -7.37
C TYR A 37 -1.78 10.82 -7.80
N PHE A 38 -1.89 11.47 -8.97
CA PHE A 38 -0.87 12.39 -9.44
C PHE A 38 -0.73 13.64 -8.56
N LYS A 39 -1.85 14.20 -8.07
CA LYS A 39 -1.80 15.32 -7.13
C LYS A 39 -1.06 14.95 -5.85
N GLN A 40 -1.25 13.74 -5.34
CA GLN A 40 -0.51 13.27 -4.17
C GLN A 40 0.99 13.11 -4.45
N ILE A 41 1.37 12.58 -5.63
CA ILE A 41 2.78 12.50 -6.04
C ILE A 41 3.40 13.90 -6.09
N VAL A 42 2.78 14.83 -6.79
CA VAL A 42 3.30 16.20 -6.94
C VAL A 42 3.39 16.90 -5.58
N SER A 43 2.39 16.71 -4.72
CA SER A 43 2.35 17.36 -3.40
C SER A 43 3.40 16.82 -2.43
N LYS A 44 3.68 15.52 -2.45
CA LYS A 44 4.56 14.86 -1.46
C LYS A 44 5.93 14.50 -2.02
N GLN A 45 6.15 14.69 -3.32
CA GLN A 45 7.36 14.29 -4.05
C GLN A 45 7.75 12.82 -3.79
N LYS A 46 6.75 11.96 -3.59
CA LYS A 46 6.90 10.52 -3.35
C LYS A 46 5.67 9.77 -3.82
N ILE A 47 5.82 8.47 -4.03
CA ILE A 47 4.69 7.59 -4.32
C ILE A 47 3.75 7.56 -3.10
N PRO A 48 2.44 7.78 -3.28
CA PRO A 48 1.47 7.94 -2.19
C PRO A 48 0.97 6.61 -1.62
N PHE A 49 1.84 5.61 -1.61
CA PHE A 49 1.66 4.33 -0.94
C PHE A 49 3.04 3.80 -0.59
N GLU A 50 3.12 2.95 0.43
CA GLU A 50 4.37 2.31 0.81
C GLU A 50 4.74 1.27 -0.26
N ILE A 51 5.95 1.39 -0.81
CA ILE A 51 6.49 0.39 -1.72
C ILE A 51 7.32 -0.58 -0.89
N SER A 52 6.67 -1.65 -0.46
CA SER A 52 7.31 -2.76 0.23
C SER A 52 7.32 -3.96 -0.71
N ALA A 53 8.50 -4.50 -1.00
CA ALA A 53 8.60 -5.86 -1.53
C ALA A 53 8.04 -6.81 -0.45
N PRO A 54 7.43 -7.96 -0.80
CA PRO A 54 7.06 -8.97 0.18
C PRO A 54 8.35 -9.49 0.84
N LYS A 55 8.77 -8.83 1.92
CA LYS A 55 9.79 -9.31 2.82
C LYS A 55 9.08 -10.20 3.81
N TYR A 56 9.32 -11.50 3.70
CA TYR A 56 9.07 -12.43 4.78
C TYR A 56 10.07 -12.09 5.88
N PHE A 57 9.68 -11.21 6.80
CA PHE A 57 10.48 -11.02 8.00
C PHE A 57 10.39 -12.31 8.81
N SER A 58 11.52 -13.00 8.99
CA SER A 58 11.57 -14.08 9.98
C SER A 58 11.37 -13.48 11.38
N ALA A 59 10.78 -14.24 12.32
CA ALA A 59 10.56 -13.75 13.70
C ALA A 59 11.84 -13.16 14.33
N GLU A 60 13.00 -13.70 13.96
CA GLU A 60 14.33 -13.23 14.35
C GLU A 60 14.67 -11.79 13.87
N GLU A 61 14.16 -11.35 12.72
CA GLU A 61 14.38 -10.00 12.18
C GLU A 61 13.46 -8.95 12.82
N VAL A 62 12.24 -9.34 13.20
CA VAL A 62 11.24 -8.41 13.78
C VAL A 62 11.43 -8.25 15.29
N MET A 63 11.72 -9.34 16.00
CA MET A 63 11.76 -9.35 17.47
C MET A 63 13.18 -9.17 18.03
N GLY A 64 14.19 -9.05 17.16
CA GLY A 64 15.59 -9.00 17.56
C GLY A 64 16.09 -10.36 18.08
N LYS A 65 17.42 -10.54 18.12
CA LYS A 65 18.09 -11.81 18.44
C LYS A 65 17.76 -12.40 19.83
N ASN A 66 17.15 -11.62 20.71
CA ASN A 66 16.89 -11.98 22.11
C ASN A 66 15.43 -12.34 22.41
N TRP A 67 14.56 -12.45 21.39
CA TRP A 67 13.14 -12.75 21.62
C TRP A 67 12.89 -14.07 22.36
N ARG A 68 13.82 -15.03 22.25
CA ARG A 68 13.76 -16.30 22.99
C ARG A 68 14.16 -16.13 24.46
N GLU A 69 15.09 -15.22 24.75
CA GLU A 69 15.54 -14.91 26.11
C GLU A 69 14.53 -14.04 26.87
N ASP A 70 13.81 -13.16 26.15
CA ASP A 70 12.74 -12.32 26.70
C ASP A 70 11.54 -13.18 27.16
N LEU A 71 11.20 -14.23 26.39
CA LEU A 71 10.15 -15.18 26.75
C LEU A 71 10.51 -16.08 27.94
N ASP A 72 11.78 -16.43 28.08
CA ASP A 72 12.29 -17.22 29.22
C ASP A 72 12.27 -16.40 30.52
N SER A 73 12.29 -15.06 30.40
CA SER A 73 12.17 -14.12 31.53
C SER A 73 10.73 -13.81 31.92
N ILE A 74 9.74 -14.24 31.12
CA ILE A 74 8.33 -14.28 31.54
C ILE A 74 8.17 -15.55 32.39
N GLU A 75 8.86 -15.58 33.52
CA GLU A 75 8.65 -16.58 34.56
C GLU A 75 7.20 -16.45 35.05
N ASP A 76 6.57 -17.60 35.23
CA ASP A 76 5.19 -17.85 35.65
C ASP A 76 4.68 -16.94 36.80
N GLU A 77 4.09 -15.79 36.47
CA GLU A 77 3.15 -15.06 37.35
C GLU A 77 1.69 -15.50 37.12
N TRP A 78 1.49 -16.79 36.80
CA TRP A 78 0.16 -17.41 36.83
C TRP A 78 0.00 -18.17 38.16
N GLU A 79 -0.14 -17.41 39.25
CA GLU A 79 -0.84 -17.88 40.46
C GLU A 79 -2.33 -17.50 40.40
#